data_AF-A0A3E2YNC5-F1
#
_entry.id   AF-A0A3E2YNC5-F1
#
_cell.length_a   1.000
_cell.length_b   1.000
_cell.length_c   1.000
_cell.angle_alpha   90.00
_cell.angle_beta   90.00
_cell.angle_gamma   90.00
#
_symmetry.space_group_name_H-M   'P 1'
#
loop_
_entity.id
_entity.type
_entity.pdbx_description
1 polymer ?
#
loop_
_entity_poly.entity_id
_entity_poly.type
_entity_poly.pdbx_seq_one_letter_code
_entity_poly.pdbx_strand_id
1 'polypeptide(L)'
;MVAERFPPTTGIVETVDERNCLLTTGADSVTLIAVHLALLGHDFTALEPAELVKELKLLADRLHRAHLASVTQAPGPTPDRAT
;
A
#
# COMPACT_ATOMS: atom_id res chain seq x y z
N MET A 1 -13.71 -9.60 7.83
CA MET A 1 -13.72 -8.12 7.77
C MET A 1 -12.34 -7.61 8.18
N VAL A 2 -11.90 -6.44 7.68
CA VAL A 2 -10.58 -5.86 8.03
C VAL A 2 -10.41 -5.66 9.55
N ALA A 3 -11.53 -5.47 10.28
CA ALA A 3 -11.58 -5.33 11.73
C ALA A 3 -10.86 -6.44 12.52
N GLU A 4 -10.78 -7.68 12.01
CA GLU A 4 -10.12 -8.79 12.71
C GLU A 4 -8.58 -8.76 12.64
N ARG A 5 -8.01 -7.89 11.79
CA ARG A 5 -6.55 -7.77 11.59
C ARG A 5 -5.91 -6.61 12.34
N PHE A 6 -6.69 -5.78 13.02
CA PHE A 6 -6.18 -4.65 13.78
C PHE A 6 -6.23 -4.96 15.28
N PRO A 7 -5.08 -5.19 15.94
CA PRO A 7 -5.04 -5.13 17.39
C PRO A 7 -5.49 -3.72 17.84
N PRO A 8 -6.19 -3.58 18.98
CA PRO A 8 -6.69 -2.28 19.47
C PRO A 8 -5.61 -1.21 19.62
N THR A 9 -4.36 -1.63 19.74
CA THR A 9 -3.18 -0.77 19.85
C THR A 9 -2.76 -0.11 18.53
N THR A 10 -3.35 -0.49 17.40
CA THR A 10 -2.89 -0.08 16.05
C THR A 10 -3.95 0.77 15.31
N GLY A 11 -5.20 0.78 15.76
CA GLY A 11 -6.24 1.62 15.19
C GLY A 11 -7.64 1.24 15.66
N ILE A 12 -8.61 2.13 15.38
CA ILE A 12 -10.04 1.93 15.64
C ILE A 12 -10.70 1.65 14.29
N VAL A 13 -11.53 0.60 14.24
CA VAL A 13 -12.32 0.26 13.05
C VAL A 13 -13.80 0.43 13.37
N GLU A 14 -14.47 1.31 12.63
CA GLU A 14 -15.90 1.57 12.74
C GLU A 14 -16.60 1.03 11.50
N THR A 15 -17.71 0.30 11.70
CA THR A 15 -18.49 -0.22 10.56
C THR A 15 -19.36 0.91 10.02
N VAL A 16 -19.21 1.20 8.72
CA VAL A 16 -20.03 2.23 8.04
C VAL A 16 -21.25 1.56 7.41
N ASP A 17 -21.05 0.43 6.73
CA ASP A 17 -22.11 -0.40 6.15
C ASP A 17 -21.64 -1.85 5.99
N GLU A 18 -22.45 -2.71 5.35
CA GLU A 18 -22.17 -4.14 5.14
C GLU A 18 -20.86 -4.43 4.38
N ARG A 19 -20.32 -3.45 3.65
CA ARG A 19 -19.13 -3.59 2.80
C ARG A 19 -18.00 -2.63 3.13
N ASN A 20 -18.26 -1.59 3.91
CA ASN A 20 -17.32 -0.52 4.19
C ASN A 20 -17.07 -0.35 5.69
N CYS A 21 -15.82 -0.07 6.05
CA CYS A 21 -15.43 0.31 7.39
C CYS A 21 -14.52 1.55 7.34
N LEU A 22 -14.64 2.41 8.35
CA LEU A 22 -13.73 3.49 8.61
C LEU A 22 -12.60 2.98 9.51
N LEU A 23 -11.35 3.20 9.10
CA LEU A 23 -10.18 2.90 9.91
C LEU A 23 -9.54 4.21 10.35
N THR A 24 -9.47 4.42 11.65
CA THR A 24 -8.69 5.50 12.27
C THR A 24 -7.41 4.90 12.84
N THR A 25 -6.26 5.29 12.31
CA THR A 25 -4.95 4.77 12.73
C THR A 25 -3.93 5.91 12.84
N GLY A 26 -2.92 5.71 13.67
CA GLY A 26 -1.80 6.63 13.83
C GLY A 26 -0.48 5.85 13.83
N ALA A 27 0.60 6.55 13.49
CA ALA A 27 1.97 6.04 13.61
C ALA A 27 2.92 7.22 13.83
N ASP A 28 4.21 6.91 14.04
CA ASP A 28 5.26 7.93 14.23
C ASP A 28 5.51 8.78 12.98
N SER A 29 4.99 8.37 11.81
CA SER A 29 5.02 9.17 10.58
C SER A 29 3.92 8.78 9.59
N VAL A 30 3.53 9.74 8.75
CA VAL A 30 2.56 9.52 7.66
C VAL A 30 3.07 8.47 6.65
N THR A 31 4.37 8.44 6.39
CA THR A 31 4.99 7.43 5.51
C THR A 31 4.82 6.02 6.07
N LEU A 32 4.95 5.81 7.38
CA LEU A 32 4.70 4.50 7.99
C LEU A 32 3.23 4.08 7.88
N ILE A 33 2.29 5.02 8.06
CA ILE A 33 0.86 4.78 7.83
C ILE A 33 0.64 4.33 6.38
N ALA A 34 1.17 5.05 5.40
CA ALA A 34 1.01 4.72 3.97
C ALA A 34 1.52 3.31 3.64
N VAL A 35 2.68 2.92 4.18
CA VAL A 35 3.24 1.57 3.99
C VAL A 35 2.37 0.51 4.67
N HIS A 36 1.92 0.75 5.89
CA HIS A 36 1.08 -0.21 6.61
C HIS A 36 -0.26 -0.44 5.90
N LEU A 37 -0.89 0.63 5.40
CA LEU A 37 -2.13 0.54 4.62
C LEU A 37 -1.91 -0.22 3.31
N ALA A 38 -0.80 0.00 2.60
CA ALA A 38 -0.47 -0.74 1.39
C ALA A 38 -0.33 -2.26 1.63
N LEU A 39 0.14 -2.66 2.82
CA LEU A 39 0.28 -4.07 3.21
C LEU A 39 -1.05 -4.75 3.55
N LEU A 40 -2.14 -4.00 3.74
CA LEU A 40 -3.46 -4.59 4.01
C LEU A 40 -3.97 -5.42 2.83
N GLY A 41 -3.53 -5.13 1.61
CA GLY A 41 -3.93 -5.84 0.40
C GLY A 41 -5.41 -5.65 0.02
N HIS A 42 -6.04 -4.59 0.53
CA HIS A 42 -7.40 -4.19 0.21
C HIS A 42 -7.39 -2.76 -0.34
N ASP A 43 -8.33 -2.46 -1.23
CA ASP A 43 -8.54 -1.08 -1.67
C ASP A 43 -9.06 -0.23 -0.51
N PHE A 44 -8.58 1.01 -0.42
CA PHE A 44 -9.01 1.98 0.58
C PHE A 44 -8.97 3.39 0.00
N THR A 45 -9.72 4.29 0.64
CA THR A 45 -9.67 5.73 0.35
C THR A 45 -9.13 6.44 1.57
N ALA A 46 -8.02 7.17 1.42
CA ALA A 46 -7.50 8.03 2.47
C ALA A 46 -8.38 9.30 2.56
N LEU A 47 -9.00 9.51 3.71
CA LEU A 47 -9.86 10.68 3.96
C LEU A 47 -9.06 11.86 4.50
N GLU A 48 -8.23 11.58 5.52
CA GLU A 48 -7.37 12.55 6.18
C GLU A 48 -6.15 11.84 6.78
N PRO A 49 -5.07 12.58 7.08
CA PRO A 49 -4.84 13.98 6.71
C PRO A 49 -4.47 14.14 5.23
N ALA A 50 -4.53 15.35 4.68
CA ALA A 50 -4.23 15.60 3.25
C ALA A 50 -2.78 15.23 2.89
N GLU A 51 -1.87 15.26 3.86
CA GLU A 51 -0.51 14.78 3.79
C GLU A 51 -0.46 13.28 3.45
N LEU A 52 -1.38 12.46 3.97
CA LEU A 52 -1.43 11.04 3.65
C LEU A 52 -1.75 10.80 2.17
N VAL A 53 -2.68 11.58 1.61
CA VAL A 53 -3.01 11.51 0.18
C VAL A 53 -1.78 11.83 -0.67
N LYS A 54 -1.00 12.85 -0.28
CA LYS A 54 0.27 13.22 -0.96
C LYS A 54 1.30 12.10 -0.85
N GLU A 55 1.49 11.53 0.35
CA GLU A 55 2.44 10.44 0.59
C GLU A 55 2.09 9.18 -0.20
N LEU A 56 0.80 8.82 -0.29
CA LEU A 56 0.33 7.70 -1.11
C LEU A 56 0.66 7.89 -2.58
N LYS A 57 0.47 9.10 -3.11
CA LYS A 57 0.85 9.42 -4.49
C LYS A 57 2.36 9.24 -4.70
N LEU A 58 3.18 9.79 -3.81
CA LEU A 58 4.64 9.68 -3.91
C LEU A 58 5.12 8.22 -3.84
N LEU A 59 4.52 7.43 -2.94
CA LEU A 59 4.81 6.01 -2.79
C LEU A 59 4.42 5.22 -4.04
N ALA A 60 3.20 5.44 -4.56
CA ALA A 60 2.72 4.80 -5.78
C ALA A 60 3.62 5.11 -6.98
N ASP A 61 3.95 6.38 -7.20
CA ASP A 61 4.82 6.82 -8.30
C ASP A 61 6.22 6.18 -8.18
N ARG A 62 6.77 6.06 -6.96
CA ARG A 62 8.06 5.41 -6.71
C ARG A 62 8.03 3.91 -7.03
N LEU A 63 7.02 3.20 -6.54
CA LEU A 63 6.87 1.76 -6.79
C LEU A 63 6.62 1.48 -8.27
N HIS A 64 5.84 2.32 -8.95
CA HIS A 64 5.62 2.21 -10.39
C HIS A 64 6.91 2.37 -11.19
N ARG A 65 7.73 3.40 -10.90
CA ARG A 65 9.05 3.57 -11.53
C ARG A 65 9.97 2.37 -11.29
N ALA A 66 9.99 1.86 -10.05
CA ALA A 66 10.79 0.68 -9.70
C ALA A 66 10.34 -0.56 -10.48
N HIS A 67 9.02 -0.77 -10.63
CA HIS A 67 8.48 -1.86 -11.44
C HIS A 67 8.93 -1.76 -12.90
N LEU A 68 8.82 -0.59 -13.53
CA LEU A 68 9.26 -0.38 -14.91
C LEU A 68 10.76 -0.62 -15.10
N ALA A 69 11.59 -0.17 -14.14
CA ALA A 69 13.03 -0.42 -14.16
C ALA A 69 13.34 -1.91 -14.04
N SER A 70 12.69 -2.63 -13.12
CA SER A 70 12.89 -4.07 -12.91
C SER A 70 12.49 -4.91 -14.11
N VAL A 71 11.42 -4.56 -14.82
CA VAL A 71 11.03 -5.24 -16.08
C VAL A 71 12.07 -4.99 -17.18
N THR A 72 12.62 -3.78 -17.26
CA THR A 72 13.64 -3.42 -18.26
C THR A 72 14.98 -4.13 -18.01
N GLN A 73 15.30 -4.40 -16.74
CA GLN A 73 16.55 -5.05 -16.33
C GLN A 73 16.53 -6.58 -16.42
N ALA A 74 15.40 -7.19 -16.83
CA ALA A 74 15.29 -8.63 -16.99
C ALA A 74 16.40 -9.13 -17.94
N PRO A 75 17.22 -10.13 -17.53
CA PRO A 75 18.24 -10.69 -18.40
C PRO A 75 17.55 -11.18 -19.68
N GLY A 76 18.06 -10.74 -20.85
CA GLY A 76 17.58 -11.25 -22.14
C GLY A 76 17.66 -12.78 -22.19
N PRO A 77 16.81 -13.44 -22.98
CA PRO A 77 16.81 -14.90 -23.08
C PRO A 77 18.22 -15.38 -23.38
N THR A 78 18.73 -16.31 -22.56
CA THR A 78 20.02 -16.95 -22.79
C THR A 78 20.01 -17.47 -24.23
N PRO A 79 20.93 -17.04 -25.12
CA PRO A 79 20.95 -17.58 -26.47
C PRO A 79 21.19 -19.08 -26.36
N ASP A 80 20.21 -19.84 -26.84
CA ASP A 80 20.25 -21.29 -26.93
C ASP A 80 21.51 -21.66 -27.71
N ARG A 81 22.49 -22.21 -26.98
CA ARG A 81 23.73 -22.70 -27.57
C ARG A 81 23.41 -24.05 -28.21
N ALA A 82 22.73 -24.00 -29.36
CA ALA A 82 22.68 -25.10 -30.29
C ALA A 82 24.07 -25.28 -30.92
N THR A 83 24.85 -26.27 -30.47
CA THR A 83 25.76 -27.12 -31.27
C THR A 83 26.16 -28.32 -30.44
#